data_AF-A0A1F4PNE4-F1
#
_entry.id   AF-A0A1F4PNE4-F1
#
_cell.length_a   1.000
_cell.length_b   1.000
_cell.length_c   1.000
_cell.angle_alpha   90.00
_cell.angle_beta   90.00
_cell.angle_gamma   90.00
#
_symmetry.space_group_name_H-M   'P 1'
#
loop_
_entity.id
_entity.type
_entity.pdbx_description
1 polymer ?
#
loop_
_entity_poly.entity_id
_entity_poly.type
_entity_poly.pdbx_seq_one_letter_code
_entity_poly.pdbx_strand_id
1 'polypeptide(L)'
;MRVQIKRIDESLPLPVYKTAGSVGFDLVTREATVIGPGAIARIPSNIVVQTPPGYMLLLTMRSSTPVKKPGLIKPHAIGVVDQDYCGPEDEIKFQVQNVSSVPITVERGEQIGQGIFVKVDQAEFVELTEVVGASRGGFGSTDNQ
;
A
#
# COMPACT_ATOMS: atom_id res chain seq x y z
N MET A 1 -0.24 -14.14 -15.10
CA MET A 1 -1.42 -13.69 -14.33
C MET A 1 -2.09 -12.56 -15.09
N ARG A 2 -3.42 -12.56 -15.22
CA ARG A 2 -4.20 -11.43 -15.76
C ARG A 2 -5.03 -10.86 -14.61
N VAL A 3 -5.12 -9.54 -14.52
CA VAL A 3 -5.81 -8.83 -13.43
C VAL A 3 -6.86 -7.91 -14.04
N GLN A 4 -8.08 -7.94 -13.50
CA GLN A 4 -9.12 -7.00 -13.91
C GLN A 4 -8.94 -5.69 -13.12
N ILE A 5 -8.95 -4.57 -13.84
CA ILE A 5 -8.69 -3.24 -13.30
C ILE A 5 -9.61 -2.24 -13.99
N LYS A 6 -10.19 -1.33 -13.20
CA LYS A 6 -10.99 -0.20 -13.68
C LYS A 6 -10.30 1.09 -13.31
N ARG A 7 -10.18 2.01 -14.27
CA ARG A 7 -9.87 3.42 -13.98
C ARG A 7 -11.16 4.17 -13.70
N ILE A 8 -11.14 5.06 -12.72
CA ILE A 8 -12.27 5.97 -12.45
C ILE A 8 -12.21 7.15 -13.43
N ASP A 9 -11.02 7.71 -13.60
CA ASP A 9 -10.72 8.76 -14.57
C ASP A 9 -9.80 8.22 -15.66
N GLU A 10 -10.33 8.09 -16.87
CA GLU A 10 -9.61 7.52 -18.01
C GLU A 10 -8.63 8.48 -18.69
N SER A 11 -8.64 9.77 -18.34
CA SER A 11 -7.63 10.73 -18.80
C SER A 11 -6.26 10.48 -18.17
N LEU A 12 -6.20 9.75 -17.05
CA LEU A 12 -4.98 9.30 -16.41
C LEU A 12 -4.59 7.90 -16.91
N PRO A 13 -3.28 7.59 -17.01
CA PRO A 13 -2.82 6.34 -17.60
C PRO A 13 -3.19 5.14 -16.73
N LEU A 14 -3.31 3.97 -17.37
CA LEU A 14 -3.27 2.70 -16.64
C LEU A 14 -1.90 2.50 -15.98
N PRO A 15 -1.82 1.87 -14.80
CA PRO A 15 -0.55 1.48 -14.22
C PRO A 15 0.20 0.50 -15.11
N VAL A 16 1.53 0.65 -15.16
CA VAL A 16 2.42 -0.21 -15.94
C VAL A 16 3.62 -0.61 -15.10
N TYR A 17 4.11 -1.82 -15.34
CA TYR A 17 5.45 -2.23 -14.90
C TYR A 17 6.49 -1.54 -15.79
N LYS A 18 7.37 -0.74 -15.20
CA LYS A 18 8.26 0.16 -15.95
C LYS A 18 9.42 -0.55 -16.64
N THR A 19 9.83 -1.71 -16.13
CA THR A 19 10.94 -2.51 -16.66
C THR A 19 10.60 -3.99 -16.56
N ALA A 20 11.33 -4.85 -17.29
CA ALA A 20 11.15 -6.29 -17.24
C ALA A 20 11.39 -6.91 -15.84
N GLY A 21 12.19 -6.25 -14.99
CA GLY A 21 12.46 -6.67 -13.61
C GLY A 21 11.62 -5.96 -12.55
N SER A 22 10.66 -5.12 -12.95
CA SER A 22 9.82 -4.39 -11.99
C SER A 22 8.88 -5.35 -11.26
N VAL A 23 8.97 -5.37 -9.93
CA VAL A 23 8.09 -6.18 -9.07
C VAL A 23 6.79 -5.45 -8.71
N GLY A 24 6.78 -4.12 -8.81
CA GLY A 24 5.63 -3.27 -8.55
C GLY A 24 5.31 -2.33 -9.71
N PHE A 25 4.11 -1.77 -9.66
CA PHE A 25 3.62 -0.76 -10.59
C PHE A 25 3.25 0.51 -9.84
N ASP A 26 3.61 1.67 -10.39
CA ASP A 26 3.30 2.96 -9.77
C ASP A 26 1.81 3.28 -9.90
N LEU A 27 1.25 3.88 -8.85
CA LEU A 27 -0.13 4.37 -8.79
C LEU A 27 -0.15 5.89 -8.79
N VAL A 28 -1.04 6.48 -9.60
CA VAL A 28 -1.19 7.93 -9.72
C VAL A 28 -2.42 8.39 -8.96
N THR A 29 -2.40 9.61 -8.42
CA THR A 29 -3.62 10.20 -7.86
C THR A 29 -4.51 10.84 -8.91
N ARG A 30 -5.83 10.73 -8.79
CA ARG A 30 -6.78 11.49 -9.64
C ARG A 30 -7.16 12.86 -9.07
N GLU A 31 -6.82 13.16 -7.83
CA GLU A 31 -7.15 14.45 -7.23
C GLU A 31 -5.90 15.08 -6.61
N ALA A 32 -5.81 16.40 -6.68
CA ALA A 32 -4.86 17.12 -5.87
C ALA A 32 -5.28 17.05 -4.40
N THR A 33 -4.34 16.83 -3.49
CA THR A 33 -4.61 16.72 -2.05
C THR A 33 -3.60 17.55 -1.29
N VAL A 34 -4.09 18.52 -0.52
CA VAL A 34 -3.27 19.30 0.42
C VAL A 34 -3.40 18.69 1.81
N ILE A 35 -2.27 18.37 2.42
CA ILE A 35 -2.18 17.67 3.71
C ILE A 35 -1.54 18.62 4.71
N GLY A 36 -2.33 19.12 5.65
CA GLY A 36 -1.83 20.01 6.70
C GLY A 36 -0.80 19.33 7.62
N PRO A 37 0.03 20.10 8.34
CA PRO A 37 0.97 19.57 9.33
C PRO A 37 0.27 18.67 10.35
N GLY A 38 0.83 17.48 10.62
CA GLY A 38 0.28 16.48 11.53
C GLY A 38 -0.94 15.71 11.02
N ALA A 39 -1.56 16.16 9.92
CA ALA A 39 -2.82 15.59 9.43
C ALA A 39 -2.61 14.25 8.71
N ILE A 40 -3.66 13.43 8.77
CA ILE A 40 -3.80 12.21 7.98
C ILE A 40 -4.75 12.50 6.82
N ALA A 41 -4.41 12.03 5.62
CA ALA A 41 -5.24 12.15 4.44
C ALA A 41 -5.35 10.82 3.69
N ARG A 42 -6.43 10.68 2.91
CA ARG A 42 -6.65 9.57 1.97
C ARG A 42 -6.51 10.10 0.55
N ILE A 43 -5.49 9.66 -0.17
CA ILE A 43 -5.24 10.08 -1.55
C ILE A 43 -5.82 9.02 -2.52
N PRO A 44 -6.77 9.38 -3.41
CA PRO A 44 -7.40 8.45 -4.34
C PRO A 44 -6.47 8.02 -5.48
N SER A 45 -6.24 6.72 -5.65
CA SER A 45 -5.28 6.17 -6.64
C SER A 45 -5.83 5.98 -8.06
N ASN A 46 -7.06 6.44 -8.31
CA ASN A 46 -7.76 6.35 -9.60
C ASN A 46 -8.19 4.94 -10.03
N ILE A 47 -7.96 3.90 -9.24
CA ILE A 47 -8.21 2.53 -9.68
C ILE A 47 -8.99 1.69 -8.67
N VAL A 48 -9.77 0.78 -9.22
CA VAL A 48 -10.32 -0.40 -8.54
C VAL A 48 -9.63 -1.62 -9.15
N VAL A 49 -9.09 -2.51 -8.31
CA VAL A 49 -8.36 -3.71 -8.75
C VAL A 49 -9.07 -4.93 -8.20
N GLN A 50 -9.46 -5.85 -9.08
CA GLN A 50 -9.89 -7.18 -8.65
C GLN A 50 -8.64 -8.03 -8.43
N THR A 51 -8.13 -8.01 -7.19
CA THR A 51 -6.95 -8.78 -6.81
C THR A 51 -7.21 -10.27 -7.04
N PRO A 52 -6.32 -11.00 -7.75
CA PRO A 52 -6.56 -12.40 -8.07
C PRO A 52 -6.65 -13.30 -6.83
N PRO A 53 -7.43 -14.40 -6.89
CA PRO A 53 -7.46 -15.39 -5.84
C PRO A 53 -6.07 -15.91 -5.46
N GLY A 54 -5.79 -16.03 -4.16
CA GLY A 54 -4.48 -16.45 -3.62
C GLY A 54 -3.44 -15.32 -3.56
N TYR A 55 -3.85 -14.08 -3.80
CA TYR A 55 -2.99 -12.89 -3.68
C TYR A 55 -3.63 -11.84 -2.77
N MET A 56 -2.78 -11.04 -2.14
CA MET A 56 -3.12 -9.70 -1.68
C MET A 56 -2.46 -8.67 -2.60
N LEU A 57 -3.02 -7.48 -2.69
CA LEU A 57 -2.33 -6.33 -3.27
C LEU A 57 -1.70 -5.50 -2.15
N LEU A 58 -0.37 -5.54 -2.07
CA LEU A 58 0.42 -4.74 -1.14
C LEU A 58 0.63 -3.33 -1.71
N LEU A 59 0.23 -2.33 -0.94
CA LEU A 59 0.47 -0.92 -1.23
C LEU A 59 1.64 -0.40 -0.39
N THR A 60 2.64 0.18 -1.03
CA THR A 60 3.77 0.80 -0.34
C THR A 60 4.20 2.10 -1.01
N MET A 61 4.96 2.92 -0.29
CA MET A 61 5.52 4.13 -0.86
C MET A 61 6.66 3.79 -1.82
N ARG A 62 6.93 4.70 -2.75
CA ARG A 62 8.11 4.62 -3.61
C ARG A 62 9.35 4.96 -2.79
N SER A 63 10.49 4.35 -3.09
CA SER A 63 11.75 4.64 -2.38
C SER A 63 12.15 6.12 -2.44
N SER A 64 11.77 6.82 -3.52
CA SER A 64 12.03 8.25 -3.68
C SER A 64 11.11 9.16 -2.86
N THR A 65 10.02 8.64 -2.29
CA THR A 65 8.99 9.48 -1.64
C THR A 65 9.55 10.34 -0.51
N PRO A 66 10.33 9.80 0.45
CA PRO A 66 10.84 10.61 1.56
C PRO A 66 11.74 11.77 1.11
N VAL A 67 12.45 11.60 -0.01
CA VAL A 67 13.32 12.65 -0.58
C VAL A 67 12.50 13.67 -1.37
N LYS A 68 11.52 13.21 -2.17
CA LYS A 68 10.70 14.10 -3.01
C LYS A 68 9.63 14.87 -2.23
N LYS A 69 9.11 14.29 -1.15
CA LYS A 69 8.14 14.88 -0.24
C LYS A 69 8.53 14.62 1.21
N PRO A 70 9.56 15.32 1.73
CA PRO A 70 10.02 15.15 3.11
C PRO A 70 8.87 15.33 4.10
N GLY A 71 8.71 14.37 5.01
CA GLY A 71 7.62 14.35 5.98
C GLY A 71 6.31 13.72 5.50
N LEU A 72 6.18 13.35 4.21
CA LEU A 72 5.05 12.53 3.77
C LEU A 72 5.36 11.06 4.05
N ILE A 73 4.68 10.49 5.04
CA ILE A 73 4.86 9.10 5.43
C ILE A 73 3.58 8.30 5.25
N LYS A 74 3.72 6.98 5.24
CA LYS A 74 2.61 6.05 5.31
C LYS A 74 2.53 5.46 6.73
N PRO A 75 1.56 5.86 7.57
CA PRO A 75 1.60 5.61 9.02
C PRO A 75 1.48 4.12 9.41
N HIS A 76 0.92 3.30 8.53
CA HIS A 76 0.71 1.86 8.76
C HIS A 76 1.74 0.99 8.01
N ALA A 77 2.86 1.57 7.54
CA ALA A 77 3.91 0.94 6.75
C ALA A 77 3.44 0.36 5.39
N ILE A 78 2.69 -0.76 5.38
CA ILE A 78 2.14 -1.41 4.18
C ILE A 78 0.62 -1.38 4.18
N GLY A 79 0.00 -1.25 3.01
CA GLY A 79 -1.44 -1.36 2.85
C GLY A 79 -1.72 -2.75 2.31
N VAL A 80 -2.65 -3.47 2.93
CA VAL A 80 -3.10 -4.77 2.44
C VAL A 80 -4.47 -4.54 1.81
N VAL A 81 -4.60 -4.89 0.53
CA VAL A 81 -5.87 -4.82 -0.19
C VAL A 81 -6.31 -6.26 -0.48
N ASP A 82 -7.47 -6.60 0.06
CA ASP A 82 -8.08 -7.92 -0.03
C ASP A 82 -8.64 -8.21 -1.43
N GLN A 83 -9.00 -9.47 -1.68
CA GLN A 83 -9.46 -9.96 -2.98
C GLN A 83 -10.85 -9.45 -3.37
N ASP A 84 -11.68 -9.17 -2.38
CA ASP A 84 -13.08 -8.72 -2.53
C ASP A 84 -13.24 -7.20 -2.40
N TYR A 85 -12.17 -6.46 -2.13
CA TYR A 85 -12.14 -4.99 -2.17
C TYR A 85 -12.08 -4.48 -3.62
N CYS A 86 -13.12 -4.77 -4.39
CA CYS A 86 -13.20 -4.44 -5.81
C CYS A 86 -14.61 -4.04 -6.27
N GLY A 87 -15.47 -3.59 -5.35
CA GLY A 87 -16.78 -3.02 -5.65
C GLY A 87 -16.70 -1.68 -6.40
N PRO A 88 -17.83 -1.16 -6.88
CA PRO A 88 -17.87 0.08 -7.67
C PRO A 88 -17.24 1.30 -6.98
N GLU A 89 -17.30 1.36 -5.65
CA GLU A 89 -16.80 2.45 -4.81
C GLU A 89 -15.49 2.12 -4.09
N ASP A 90 -14.93 0.91 -4.30
CA ASP A 90 -13.70 0.43 -3.67
C ASP A 90 -12.45 0.96 -4.38
N GLU A 91 -12.43 2.28 -4.57
CA GLU A 91 -11.24 2.96 -5.04
C GLU A 91 -10.09 2.75 -4.04
N ILE A 92 -8.98 2.21 -4.52
CA ILE A 92 -7.76 2.09 -3.73
C ILE A 92 -7.30 3.50 -3.32
N LYS A 93 -7.07 3.70 -2.03
CA LYS A 93 -6.60 4.97 -1.46
C LYS A 93 -5.32 4.79 -0.66
N PHE A 94 -4.38 5.72 -0.81
CA PHE A 94 -3.20 5.80 0.05
C PHE A 94 -3.52 6.62 1.29
N GLN A 95 -3.50 5.99 2.46
CA GLN A 95 -3.50 6.73 3.73
C GLN A 95 -2.08 7.19 4.03
N VAL A 96 -1.92 8.51 4.14
CA VAL A 96 -0.64 9.17 4.39
C VAL A 96 -0.77 10.13 5.56
N GLN A 97 0.35 10.43 6.20
CA GLN A 97 0.46 11.44 7.22
C GLN A 97 1.55 12.44 6.84
N ASN A 98 1.28 13.71 7.09
CA ASN A 98 2.30 14.74 7.04
C ASN A 98 2.90 14.92 8.45
N VAL A 99 4.16 14.52 8.64
CA VAL A 99 4.91 14.70 9.89
C VAL A 99 5.84 15.91 9.88
N SER A 100 5.74 16.75 8.86
CA SER A 100 6.47 18.03 8.80
C SER A 100 5.67 19.16 9.45
N SER A 101 6.29 20.34 9.56
CA SER A 101 5.66 21.57 10.06
C SER A 101 5.02 22.43 8.97
N VAL A 102 5.05 22.00 7.70
CA VAL A 102 4.50 22.74 6.56
C VAL A 102 3.48 21.90 5.79
N PRO A 103 2.47 22.48 5.13
CA PRO A 103 1.56 21.71 4.27
C PRO A 103 2.32 20.98 3.15
N ILE A 104 1.88 19.77 2.83
CA ILE A 104 2.38 18.98 1.70
C ILE A 104 1.27 18.83 0.67
N THR A 105 1.57 19.19 -0.57
CA THR A 105 0.65 18.97 -1.70
C THR A 105 1.08 17.76 -2.52
N VAL A 106 0.11 16.90 -2.80
CA VAL A 106 0.20 15.83 -3.80
C VAL A 106 -0.63 16.27 -5.00
N GLU A 107 0.00 16.40 -6.15
CA GLU A 107 -0.66 16.93 -7.34
C GLU A 107 -1.41 15.84 -8.10
N ARG A 108 -2.48 16.20 -8.80
CA ARG A 108 -3.18 15.28 -9.71
C ARG A 108 -2.21 14.69 -10.73
N GLY A 109 -2.28 13.38 -10.94
CA GLY A 109 -1.40 12.63 -11.83
C GLY A 109 -0.03 12.28 -11.21
N GLU A 110 0.27 12.78 -10.02
CA GLU A 110 1.51 12.41 -9.33
C GLU A 110 1.50 10.94 -8.92
N GLN A 111 2.66 10.28 -9.02
CA GLN A 111 2.85 8.90 -8.60
C GLN A 111 3.02 8.82 -7.07
N ILE A 112 1.95 8.43 -6.37
CA ILE A 112 1.83 8.50 -4.91
C ILE A 112 2.40 7.29 -4.18
N GLY A 113 2.52 6.16 -4.87
CA GLY A 113 2.98 4.91 -4.30
C GLY A 113 3.04 3.82 -5.36
N GLN A 114 3.17 2.58 -4.93
CA GLN A 114 3.24 1.43 -5.81
C GLN A 114 2.47 0.23 -5.23
N GLY A 115 1.92 -0.57 -6.14
CA GLY A 115 1.27 -1.84 -5.84
C GLY A 115 2.16 -3.03 -6.16
N ILE A 116 2.13 -4.07 -5.34
CA ILE A 116 2.82 -5.36 -5.53
C ILE A 116 1.84 -6.48 -5.21
N PHE A 117 1.67 -7.45 -6.11
CA PHE A 117 0.90 -8.65 -5.80
C PHE A 117 1.75 -9.64 -5.01
N VAL A 118 1.26 -10.03 -3.84
CA VAL A 118 1.96 -10.96 -2.95
C VAL A 118 1.08 -12.19 -2.75
N LYS A 119 1.66 -13.39 -2.93
CA LYS A 119 0.95 -14.64 -2.66
C LYS A 119 0.62 -14.75 -1.18
N VAL A 120 -0.59 -15.20 -0.89
CA VAL A 120 -1.09 -15.42 0.47
C VAL A 120 -1.90 -16.70 0.52
N ASP A 121 -1.96 -17.29 1.71
CA ASP A 121 -2.83 -18.43 2.03
C ASP A 121 -3.85 -18.03 3.09
N GLN A 122 -5.00 -18.70 3.10
CA GLN A 122 -5.97 -18.63 4.20
C GLN A 122 -5.75 -19.84 5.09
N ALA A 123 -5.43 -19.59 6.36
CA ALA A 123 -5.21 -20.66 7.34
C ALA A 123 -6.52 -21.06 8.03
N GLU A 124 -6.64 -22.34 8.36
CA GLU A 124 -7.59 -22.83 9.35
C GLU A 124 -6.90 -22.87 10.72
N PHE A 125 -7.45 -22.19 11.70
CA PHE A 125 -6.90 -22.18 13.06
C PHE A 125 -7.41 -23.39 13.85
N VAL A 126 -6.48 -24.19 14.38
CA VAL A 126 -6.77 -25.30 15.30
C VAL A 126 -6.30 -24.89 16.70
N GLU A 127 -7.25 -24.66 17.60
CA GLU A 127 -6.98 -24.24 18.98
C GLU A 127 -6.39 -25.40 19.80
N LEU A 128 -5.33 -25.10 20.56
CA LEU A 128 -4.66 -26.05 21.43
C LEU A 128 -4.93 -25.71 22.90
N THR A 129 -5.10 -26.74 23.74
CA THR A 129 -5.23 -26.55 25.20
C THR A 129 -3.89 -26.23 25.87
N GLU A 130 -2.78 -26.69 25.28
CA GLU A 130 -1.42 -26.45 25.79
C GLU A 130 -0.41 -26.42 24.63
N VAL A 131 0.62 -25.55 24.74
CA VAL A 131 1.75 -25.47 23.80
C VAL A 131 2.95 -26.16 24.43
N VAL A 132 3.52 -27.15 23.75
CA VAL A 132 4.68 -27.92 24.22
C VAL A 132 5.96 -27.44 23.53
N GLY A 133 7.02 -27.18 24.30
CA GLY A 133 8.34 -26.83 23.78
C GLY A 133 8.99 -25.64 24.50
N ALA A 134 10.27 -25.41 24.22
CA ALA A 134 10.99 -24.26 24.78
C ALA A 134 10.66 -22.98 24.02
N SER A 135 10.45 -21.88 24.76
CA SER A 135 10.31 -20.55 24.18
C SER A 135 11.60 -20.12 23.48
N ARG A 136 11.49 -19.65 22.23
CA ARG A 136 12.62 -19.10 21.46
C ARG A 136 13.15 -17.77 22.05
N GLY A 137 12.27 -16.95 22.63
CA GLY A 137 12.57 -15.55 22.98
C GLY A 137 12.44 -14.58 21.78
N GLY A 138 12.58 -13.28 22.05
CA GLY A 138 12.45 -12.18 21.07
C GLY A 138 12.87 -10.84 21.68
N PHE A 139 12.68 -9.72 20.93
CA PHE A 139 13.01 -8.36 21.37
C PHE A 139 14.48 -8.14 21.79
N GLY A 140 15.43 -8.54 20.93
CA GLY A 140 16.86 -8.38 21.23
C GLY A 140 17.42 -9.42 22.21
N SER A 141 16.73 -10.56 22.40
CA SER A 141 17.15 -11.63 23.33
C SER A 141 18.53 -12.26 23.02
N THR A 142 19.17 -11.89 21.91
CA THR A 142 20.53 -12.33 21.51
C THR A 142 21.63 -11.34 21.90
N ASP A 143 21.31 -10.15 22.38
CA ASP A 143 22.30 -9.08 22.59
C ASP A 143 23.26 -9.32 23.78
N ASN A 144 22.98 -10.36 24.59
CA ASN A 144 23.78 -10.76 25.74
C ASN A 144 24.31 -12.22 25.64
N GLN A 145 24.40 -12.79 24.43
CA GLN A 145 25.04 -14.10 24.21
C GLN A 145 26.51 -13.96 23.81
#